data_AF-A0A961F210-F1
#
_entry.id   AF-A0A961F210-F1
#
_cell.length_a   1.000
_cell.length_b   1.000
_cell.length_c   1.000
_cell.angle_alpha   90.00
_cell.angle_beta   90.00
_cell.angle_gamma   90.00
#
_symmetry.space_group_name_H-M   'P 1'
#
loop_
_entity.id
_entity.type
_entity.pdbx_description
1 polymer ?
#
loop_
_entity_poly.entity_id
_entity_poly.type
_entity_poly.pdbx_seq_one_letter_code
_entity_poly.pdbx_strand_id
1 'polypeptide(L)' 'ETGLSVQEMLAMAREVTGHAIPHRDGPRRAGDPPRLVASAGLAREYLQWSPRHSDLRTLVSSAWKVYQQSKELHN' A
#
# COMPACT_ATOMS: atom_id res chain seq x y z
N GLU A 1 8.89 12.84 5.41
CA GLU A 1 8.21 11.58 5.03
C GLU A 1 8.01 11.55 3.54
N THR A 2 8.12 10.37 2.94
CA THR A 2 7.92 10.16 1.51
C THR A 2 6.71 9.25 1.32
N GLY A 3 5.79 9.65 0.44
CA GLY A 3 4.60 8.85 0.10
C GLY A 3 4.86 7.91 -1.07
N LEU A 4 3.93 6.98 -1.28
CA LEU A 4 3.91 6.06 -2.42
C LEU A 4 2.83 6.50 -3.42
N SER A 5 3.12 6.36 -4.70
CA SER A 5 2.15 6.60 -5.76
C SER A 5 1.24 5.38 -6.01
N VAL A 6 0.09 5.62 -6.63
CA VAL A 6 -0.83 4.56 -7.08
C VAL A 6 -0.14 3.60 -8.06
N GLN A 7 0.72 4.12 -8.94
CA GLN A 7 1.43 3.32 -9.94
C GLN A 7 2.48 2.41 -9.30
N GLU A 8 3.21 2.87 -8.28
CA GLU A 8 4.14 2.02 -7.52
C GLU A 8 3.39 0.89 -6.79
N MET A 9 2.24 1.19 -6.18
CA MET A 9 1.41 0.15 -5.54
C MET A 9 0.92 -0.89 -6.55
N LEU A 10 0.47 -0.44 -7.73
CA LEU A 10 0.01 -1.34 -8.80
C LEU A 10 1.14 -2.25 -9.30
N ALA A 11 2.35 -1.70 -9.48
CA ALA A 11 3.52 -2.49 -9.87
C ALA A 11 3.85 -3.55 -8.82
N MET A 12 3.92 -3.17 -7.54
CA MET A 12 4.17 -4.13 -6.46
C MET A 12 3.07 -5.20 -6.37
N ALA A 13 1.80 -4.82 -6.54
CA ALA A 13 0.69 -5.76 -6.54
C ALA A 13 0.84 -6.80 -7.66
N ARG A 14 1.25 -6.40 -8.87
CA ARG A 14 1.54 -7.34 -9.96
C ARG A 14 2.65 -8.33 -9.61
N GLU A 15 3.74 -7.82 -9.05
CA GLU A 15 4.87 -8.66 -8.62
C GLU A 15 4.47 -9.66 -7.53
N VAL A 16 3.75 -9.20 -6.51
CA VAL A 16 3.36 -10.03 -5.36
C VAL A 16 2.30 -11.07 -5.75
N THR A 17 1.35 -10.70 -6.60
CA THR A 17 0.24 -11.59 -6.99
C THR A 17 0.59 -12.49 -8.16
N GLY A 18 1.63 -12.17 -8.94
CA GLY A 18 1.89 -12.80 -10.23
C GLY A 18 0.79 -12.55 -11.28
N HIS A 19 -0.12 -11.61 -11.03
CA HIS A 19 -1.26 -11.31 -11.89
C HIS A 19 -1.06 -9.98 -12.61
N ALA A 20 -1.52 -9.89 -13.87
CA ALA A 20 -1.27 -8.71 -14.69
C ALA A 20 -1.99 -7.44 -14.22
N ILE A 21 -3.09 -7.58 -13.46
CA ILE A 21 -3.93 -6.47 -12.94
C ILE A 21 -4.13 -5.38 -14.01
N PRO A 22 -4.95 -5.66 -15.05
CA PRO A 22 -5.23 -4.67 -16.09
C PRO A 22 -5.93 -3.46 -15.49
N HIS A 23 -5.54 -2.26 -15.91
CA HIS A 23 -6.13 -1.00 -15.48
C HIS A 23 -6.30 -0.05 -16.68
N ARG A 24 -7.13 0.97 -16.51
CA ARG A 24 -7.22 2.13 -17.40
C ARG A 24 -7.18 3.39 -16.55
N ASP A 25 -6.44 4.40 -17.00
CA ASP A 25 -6.45 5.70 -16.35
C ASP A 25 -7.82 6.36 -16.50
N GLY A 26 -8.30 6.91 -15.39
CA GLY A 26 -9.51 7.72 -15.33
C GLY A 26 -9.20 9.18 -15.02
N PRO A 27 -10.19 10.09 -15.11
CA PRO A 27 -10.01 11.46 -14.67
C PRO A 27 -9.70 11.51 -13.17
N ARG A 28 -8.95 12.54 -12.74
CA ARG A 28 -8.74 12.79 -11.30
C ARG A 28 -10.08 13.01 -10.62
N ARG A 29 -10.26 12.41 -9.45
CA ARG A 29 -11.45 12.65 -8.62
C ARG A 29 -11.37 14.06 -8.06
N ALA A 30 -12.46 14.83 -8.19
CA ALA A 30 -12.53 16.17 -7.64
C ALA A 30 -12.36 16.12 -6.11
N GLY A 31 -11.51 17.00 -5.57
CA GLY A 31 -11.18 17.06 -4.15
C GLY A 31 -9.93 16.28 -3.75
N ASP A 32 -9.42 15.35 -4.57
CA ASP A 32 -8.20 14.62 -4.24
C ASP A 32 -6.96 15.49 -4.49
N PRO A 33 -6.09 15.72 -3.48
CA PRO A 33 -4.83 16.41 -3.69
C PRO A 33 -3.85 15.52 -4.47
N PRO A 34 -2.88 16.11 -5.21
CA PRO A 34 -1.85 15.33 -5.92
C PRO A 34 -0.91 14.55 -4.98
N ARG A 35 -0.83 14.95 -3.70
CA ARG A 35 -0.01 14.30 -2.67
C ARG A 35 -0.63 14.55 -1.30
N LEU A 36 -0.68 13.51 -0.46
CA LEU A 36 -1.09 13.59 0.93
C LEU A 36 -0.23 12.62 1.76
N VAL A 37 0.52 13.13 2.74
CA VAL A 37 1.43 12.34 3.58
C VAL A 37 1.39 12.90 5.01
N ALA A 38 1.28 12.03 6.01
CA ALA A 38 1.38 12.40 7.41
C ALA A 38 2.83 12.33 7.91
N SER A 39 3.19 13.18 8.86
CA SER A 39 4.49 13.11 9.55
C SER A 39 4.43 12.18 10.75
N ALA A 40 5.37 11.24 10.85
CA ALA A 40 5.57 10.42 12.05
C ALA A 40 6.57 11.05 13.06
N GLY A 41 6.93 12.33 12.88
CA GLY A 41 7.94 13.02 13.70
C GLY A 41 7.62 12.99 15.19
N LEU A 42 6.41 13.38 15.58
CA LEU A 42 6.01 13.42 16.99
C LEU A 42 6.00 12.02 17.63
N ALA A 43 5.57 11.00 16.87
CA ALA A 43 5.59 9.61 17.37
C ALA A 43 7.04 9.13 17.61
N ARG A 44 7.98 9.48 16.73
CA ARG A 44 9.41 9.18 16.94
C ARG A 44 9.96 9.89 18.18
N GLU A 45 9.62 11.16 18.36
CA GLU A 45 10.13 11.98 19.46
C GLU A 45 9.59 11.55 20.82
N TYR A 46 8.26 11.50 20.96
CA TYR A 46 7.62 11.31 22.27
C TYR A 46 7.41 9.85 22.65
N LEU A 47 7.24 8.97 21.66
CA LEU A 47 6.94 7.55 21.90
C LEU A 47 8.13 6.65 21.60
N GLN A 48 9.24 7.20 21.11
CA GLN A 48 10.37 6.42 20.58
C GLN A 48 9.93 5.39 19.55
N TRP A 49 8.82 5.68 18.85
CA TRP A 49 8.20 4.74 17.93
C TRP A 49 8.87 4.81 16.57
N SER A 50 9.15 3.65 15.98
CA SER A 50 9.60 3.53 14.59
C SER A 50 8.81 2.45 13.85
N PRO A 51 8.42 2.68 12.59
CA PRO A 51 7.69 1.69 11.82
C PRO A 51 8.58 0.50 11.47
N ARG A 52 8.15 -0.71 11.84
CA ARG A 52 8.87 -1.96 11.52
C ARG A 52 8.44 -2.63 10.23
N HIS A 53 7.23 -2.32 9.75
CA HIS A 53 6.59 -2.95 8.59
C HIS A 53 6.01 -1.87 7.67
N SER A 54 6.87 -1.06 7.06
CA SER A 54 6.43 0.09 6.25
C SER A 54 6.97 0.10 4.82
N ASP A 55 7.78 -0.88 4.42
CA ASP A 55 8.17 -1.01 3.03
C ASP A 55 7.00 -1.56 2.18
N LEU A 56 6.95 -1.13 0.93
CA LEU A 56 5.83 -1.41 0.04
C LEU A 56 5.61 -2.92 -0.19
N ARG A 57 6.68 -3.72 -0.30
CA ARG A 57 6.56 -5.16 -0.50
C ARG A 57 5.95 -5.85 0.72
N THR A 58 6.38 -5.50 1.92
CA THR A 58 5.81 -6.03 3.17
C THR A 58 4.33 -5.69 3.27
N LEU A 59 3.94 -4.45 2.99
CA LEU A 59 2.54 -4.01 3.05
C LEU A 59 1.66 -4.79 2.07
N VAL A 60 2.06 -4.90 0.80
CA VAL A 60 1.25 -5.58 -0.23
C VAL A 60 1.23 -7.09 -0.01
N SER A 61 2.36 -7.72 0.30
CA SER A 61 2.44 -9.17 0.50
C SER A 61 1.70 -9.66 1.74
N SER A 62 1.76 -8.91 2.85
CA SER A 62 1.02 -9.26 4.06
C SER A 62 -0.49 -9.15 3.84
N ALA A 63 -0.96 -8.09 3.16
CA ALA A 63 -2.37 -7.97 2.77
C ALA A 63 -2.80 -9.13 1.86
N TRP A 64 -2.02 -9.45 0.82
CA TRP A 64 -2.38 -10.51 -0.13
C TRP A 64 -2.49 -11.90 0.52
N LYS A 65 -1.63 -12.22 1.49
CA LYS A 65 -1.70 -13.49 2.24
C LYS A 65 -3.05 -13.67 2.93
N VAL A 66 -3.60 -12.61 3.54
CA VAL A 66 -4.92 -12.64 4.18
C VAL A 66 -6.01 -12.99 3.17
N TYR A 67 -5.99 -12.35 1.99
CA TYR A 67 -6.98 -12.60 0.96
C TYR A 67 -6.89 -14.02 0.37
N GLN A 68 -5.68 -14.57 0.19
CA GLN A 68 -5.52 -15.96 -0.24
C GLN A 68 -6.13 -16.96 0.75
N GLN A 69 -5.82 -16.81 2.04
CA GLN A 69 -6.35 -17.68 3.10
C GLN A 69 -7.88 -17.59 3.18
N SER A 70 -8.44 -16.38 3.02
CA SER A 70 -9.91 -16.22 3.00
C SER A 70 -10.54 -17.01 1.86
N LYS A 71 -9.89 -17.13 0.70
CA LYS A 71 -10.39 -17.89 -0.44
C LYS A 71 -10.35 -19.40 -0.19
N GLU A 72 -9.35 -19.88 0.53
CA GLU A 72 -9.22 -21.29 0.93
C GLU A 72 -10.27 -21.70 1.96
N LEU A 73 -10.72 -20.78 2.84
CA LEU A 73 -11.72 -21.06 3.88
C LEU A 73 -13.17 -21.10 3.36
N HIS A 74 -13.44 -20.55 2.18
CA HIS A 74 -14.78 -20.50 1.58
C HIS A 74 -14.96 -21.47 0.39
N ASN A 75 -13.93 -22.29 0.10
CA ASN A 75 -13.97 -23.39 -0.85
C ASN A 75 -13.99 -24.73 -0.09
#